data_AF-A0A3A1WNM4-F1
#
_entry.id   AF-A0A3A1WNM4-F1
#
_cell.length_a   1.000
_cell.length_b   1.000
_cell.length_c   1.000
_cell.angle_alpha   90.00
_cell.angle_beta   90.00
_cell.angle_gamma   90.00
#
_symmetry.space_group_name_H-M   'P 1'
#
loop_
_entity.id
_entity.type
_entity.pdbx_description
1 polymer ?
#
loop_
_entity_poly.entity_id
_entity_poly.type
_entity_poly.pdbx_seq_one_letter_code
_entity_poly.pdbx_strand_id
1 'polypeptide(L)' 'MSRTVPLFLSGAKVEEGFRSALFDAANRAGITPNEFAIVAAAEKLARCGRTFPGIFRKGDFEMVGFNPAQGTQVGGAV' A
#
# COMPACT_ATOMS: atom_id res chain seq x y z
N MET A 1 -2.26 -3.35 -21.98
CA MET A 1 -2.99 -2.09 -21.70
C MET A 1 -3.49 -2.15 -20.26
N SER A 2 -3.21 -1.16 -19.42
CA SER A 2 -3.72 -1.09 -18.04
C SER A 2 -4.95 -0.19 -18.00
N ARG A 3 -6.06 -0.66 -17.40
CA ARG A 3 -7.32 0.08 -17.29
C ARG A 3 -7.63 0.37 -15.82
N THR A 4 -7.94 1.62 -15.49
CA THR A 4 -8.41 2.02 -14.16
C THR A 4 -9.87 1.62 -13.97
N VAL A 5 -10.21 1.07 -12.81
CA VAL A 5 -11.57 0.68 -12.43
C VAL A 5 -11.93 1.31 -11.09
N PRO A 6 -13.19 1.72 -10.87
CA PRO A 6 -13.59 2.29 -9.58
C PRO A 6 -13.58 1.22 -8.48
N LEU A 7 -13.08 1.58 -7.31
CA LEU A 7 -13.11 0.77 -6.09
C LEU A 7 -14.01 1.48 -5.06
N PHE A 8 -15.21 0.94 -4.83
CA PHE A 8 -16.14 1.47 -3.83
C PHE A 8 -16.06 0.63 -2.55
N LEU A 9 -15.53 1.21 -1.47
CA LEU A 9 -15.52 0.60 -0.13
C LEU A 9 -16.69 1.15 0.70
N SER A 10 -17.93 0.90 0.28
CA SER A 10 -19.14 1.48 0.88
C SER A 10 -19.64 0.79 2.16
N GLY A 11 -19.04 -0.33 2.56
CA GLY A 11 -19.55 -1.18 3.65
C GLY A 11 -18.88 -1.02 5.02
N ALA A 12 -17.81 -0.24 5.14
CA ALA A 12 -17.00 -0.21 6.36
C ALA A 12 -17.35 0.97 7.28
N LYS A 13 -17.62 0.67 8.55
CA LYS A 13 -17.59 1.65 9.65
C LYS A 13 -16.35 1.36 10.49
N VAL A 14 -15.70 2.43 10.95
CA VAL A 14 -14.47 2.35 11.76
C VAL A 14 -14.65 3.18 13.02
N GLU A 15 -13.88 2.85 14.05
CA GLU A 15 -13.79 3.66 15.25
C GLU A 15 -13.29 5.08 14.93
N GLU A 16 -13.79 6.07 15.68
CA GLU A 16 -13.46 7.48 15.47
C GLU A 16 -11.95 7.75 15.58
N GLY A 17 -11.30 7.15 16.58
CA GLY A 17 -9.85 7.29 16.78
C GLY A 17 -9.05 6.78 15.58
N PHE A 18 -9.49 5.67 14.97
CA PHE A 18 -8.86 5.15 13.76
C PHE A 18 -9.09 6.09 12.58
N ARG A 19 -10.30 6.63 12.41
CA ARG A 19 -10.60 7.62 11.36
C ARG A 19 -9.66 8.83 11.47
N SER A 20 -9.49 9.39 12.66
CA SER A 20 -8.61 10.53 12.89
C SER A 20 -7.15 10.21 12.58
N ALA A 21 -6.66 9.05 13.03
CA ALA A 21 -5.29 8.61 12.75
C ALA A 21 -5.05 8.38 11.25
N LEU A 22 -6.01 7.77 10.55
CA LEU A 22 -5.94 7.57 9.10
C LEU A 22 -5.87 8.89 8.34
N PHE A 23 -6.70 9.87 8.73
CA PHE A 23 -6.74 11.18 8.08
C PHE A 23 -5.44 11.96 8.34
N ASP A 24 -4.91 11.94 9.56
CA ASP A 24 -3.62 12.57 9.87
C ASP A 24 -2.47 11.94 9.06
N ALA A 25 -2.41 10.60 9.00
CA ALA A 25 -1.40 9.90 8.22
C ALA A 25 -1.48 10.21 6.70
N ALA A 26 -2.70 10.24 6.15
CA ALA A 26 -2.94 10.61 4.76
C ALA A 26 -2.52 12.06 4.47
N ASN A 27 -2.86 12.99 5.35
CA ASN A 27 -2.45 14.40 5.25
C ASN A 27 -0.93 14.56 5.26
N ARG A 28 -0.22 13.87 6.16
CA ARG A 28 1.25 13.90 6.22
C ARG A 28 1.91 13.30 4.97
N ALA A 29 1.27 12.30 4.37
CA ALA A 29 1.71 11.70 3.11
C ALA A 29 1.33 12.54 1.87
N GLY A 30 0.53 13.61 2.03
CA GLY A 30 0.09 14.45 0.92
C GLY A 30 -0.88 13.78 -0.05
N ILE A 31 -1.63 12.76 0.40
CA ILE A 31 -2.57 11.99 -0.42
C ILE A 31 -3.93 11.89 0.26
N THR A 32 -4.97 11.49 -0.48
CA THR A 32 -6.30 11.33 0.11
C THR A 32 -6.36 10.11 1.05
N PRO A 33 -7.25 10.09 2.07
CA PRO A 33 -7.42 8.93 2.95
C PRO A 33 -7.75 7.63 2.21
N ASN A 34 -8.49 7.72 1.11
CA ASN A 34 -8.78 6.57 0.25
C ASN A 34 -7.52 6.06 -0.42
N GLU A 35 -6.70 6.94 -1.00
CA GLU A 35 -5.43 6.53 -1.60
C GLU A 35 -4.51 5.88 -0.56
N PHE A 36 -4.39 6.49 0.61
CA PHE A 36 -3.60 5.95 1.72
C PHE A 36 -4.04 4.54 2.11
N ALA A 37 -5.35 4.32 2.28
CA ALA A 37 -5.90 3.01 2.62
C ALA A 37 -5.62 1.96 1.55
N ILE A 38 -5.71 2.33 0.27
CA ILE A 38 -5.43 1.43 -0.85
C ILE A 38 -3.93 1.09 -0.91
N VAL A 39 -3.03 2.06 -0.70
CA VAL A 39 -1.58 1.82 -0.63
C VAL A 39 -1.25 0.85 0.50
N ALA A 40 -1.75 1.11 1.70
CA ALA A 40 -1.53 0.24 2.86
C ALA A 40 -2.07 -1.18 2.65
N ALA A 41 -3.23 -1.32 2.00
CA ALA A 41 -3.77 -2.63 1.63
C ALA A 41 -2.87 -3.34 0.61
N ALA A 42 -2.37 -2.62 -0.39
CA ALA A 42 -1.54 -3.17 -1.42
C ALA A 42 -0.15 -3.59 -0.90
N GLU A 43 0.45 -2.82 0.02
CA GLU A 43 1.65 -3.22 0.75
C GLU A 43 1.43 -4.52 1.54
N LYS A 44 0.27 -4.63 2.22
CA LYS A 44 -0.09 -5.86 2.94
C LYS A 44 -0.21 -7.05 2.00
N LEU A 45 -0.86 -6.88 0.83
CA LEU A 45 -0.98 -7.94 -0.18
C LEU A 45 0.38 -8.35 -0.75
N ALA A 46 1.27 -7.38 -0.99
CA ALA A 46 2.64 -7.64 -1.45
C ALA A 46 3.44 -8.44 -0.41
N ARG A 47 3.36 -8.08 0.88
CA ARG A 47 3.94 -8.86 1.98
C ARG A 47 3.36 -10.28 2.09
N CYS A 48 2.11 -10.48 1.68
CA CYS A 48 1.49 -11.81 1.58
C CYS A 48 1.87 -12.58 0.30
N GLY A 49 2.81 -12.07 -0.51
CA GLY A 49 3.31 -12.73 -1.72
C GLY A 49 2.47 -12.49 -2.97
N ARG A 50 1.52 -11.54 -2.97
CA ARG A 50 0.77 -11.19 -4.18
C ARG A 50 1.55 -10.22 -5.06
N THR A 51 1.55 -10.49 -6.36
CA THR A 51 2.14 -9.60 -7.37
C THR A 51 1.05 -8.92 -8.18
N PHE A 52 1.22 -7.63 -8.44
CA PHE A 52 0.30 -6.85 -9.28
C PHE A 52 1.09 -5.73 -9.98
N PRO A 53 0.66 -5.31 -11.20
CA PRO A 53 1.44 -4.41 -12.05
C PRO A 53 1.50 -2.95 -11.56
N GLY A 54 0.76 -2.59 -10.50
CA GLY A 54 0.64 -1.24 -9.97
C GLY A 54 -0.69 -1.02 -9.22
N ILE A 55 -0.83 0.11 -8.51
CA ILE A 55 -2.03 0.44 -7.71
C ILE A 55 -2.95 1.41 -8.45
N PHE A 56 -2.46 2.62 -8.65
CA PHE A 56 -3.12 3.72 -9.34
C PHE A 56 -2.53 3.88 -10.74
N ARG A 57 -1.22 3.68 -10.87
CA ARG A 57 -0.45 3.66 -12.11
C ARG A 57 0.39 2.39 -12.18
N LYS A 58 0.73 1.99 -13.40
CA LYS A 58 1.66 0.88 -13.62
C LYS A 58 3.02 1.25 -13.04
N GLY A 59 3.62 0.37 -12.24
CA GLY A 59 4.94 0.59 -11.63
C GLY A 59 4.94 1.28 -10.26
N ASP A 60 3.78 1.59 -9.66
CA ASP A 60 3.72 2.24 -8.33
C ASP A 60 4.49 1.50 -7.23
N PHE A 61 4.61 0.16 -7.33
CA PHE A 61 5.41 -0.65 -6.42
C PHE A 61 6.80 -1.02 -6.94
N GLU A 62 7.10 -0.75 -8.21
CA GLU A 62 8.42 -0.95 -8.79
C GLU A 62 9.36 0.21 -8.44
N MET A 63 8.82 1.39 -8.09
CA MET A 63 9.61 2.62 -7.90
C MET A 63 10.16 2.86 -6.48
N VAL A 64 9.91 1.97 -5.52
CA VAL A 64 10.55 2.05 -4.19
C VAL A 64 10.94 0.65 -3.73
N GLY A 65 12.03 0.11 -4.28
CA GLY A 65 12.87 -0.90 -3.63
C GLY A 65 12.19 -2.13 -3.01
N PHE A 66 10.95 -2.47 -3.35
CA PHE A 66 10.27 -3.63 -2.81
C PHE A 66 10.81 -4.85 -3.55
N ASN A 67 11.92 -5.36 -3.04
CA ASN A 67 12.43 -6.68 -3.40
C ASN A 67 11.76 -7.70 -2.45
N PRO A 68 10.75 -8.48 -2.91
CA PRO A 68 10.12 -9.52 -2.09
C PRO A 68 11.10 -10.66 -1.71
N ALA A 69 12.34 -10.65 -2.24
CA ALA A 69 13.38 -11.62 -1.92
C ALA A 69 14.34 -11.20 -0.79
N GLN A 70 14.12 -10.09 -0.09
CA GLN A 70 14.96 -9.69 1.07
C GLN A 70 14.25 -9.91 2.41
N GLY A 71 13.69 -11.11 2.59
CA GLY A 71 13.56 -11.74 3.89
C GLY A 71 14.70 -12.75 4.03
N THR A 72 15.65 -12.47 4.92
CA THR A 72 16.85 -13.27 5.23
C THR A 72 18.05 -13.09 4.30
N GLN A 73 19.00 -12.24 4.72
CA GLN A 73 20.39 -12.66 4.68
C GLN A 73 21.02 -12.44 6.06
N VAL A 74 21.10 -13.55 6.77
CA VAL A 74 21.92 -13.75 7.98
C VAL A 74 23.41 -13.70 7.60
N GLY A 75 24.20 -13.01 8.42
CA GLY A 75 25.64 -13.16 8.70
C GLY A 75 26.63 -13.52 7.58
N GLY A 76 27.66 -12.69 7.41
CA GLY A 76 28.89 -13.05 6.69
C GLY A 76 29.96 -11.97 6.83
N ALA A 77 31.04 -12.31 7.53
CA ALA A 77 32.20 -11.49 7.85
C ALA A 77 32.95 -10.95 6.62
N VAL A 78 33.57 -9.77 6.79
CA VAL A 78 35.03 -9.53 6.69
C VAL A 78 35.40 -8.30 7.51
#